data_AF-A0A2H1FBV6-F1
#
_entry.id   AF-A0A2H1FBV6-F1
#
_cell.length_a   1.000
_cell.length_b   1.000
_cell.length_c   1.000
_cell.angle_alpha   90.00
_cell.angle_beta   90.00
_cell.angle_gamma   90.00
#
_symmetry.space_group_name_H-M   'P 1'
#
loop_
_entity.id
_entity.type
_entity.pdbx_description
1 polymer ?
#
loop_
_entity_poly.entity_id
_entity_poly.type
_entity_poly.pdbx_seq_one_letter_code
_entity_poly.pdbx_strand_id
1 'polypeptide(L)'
;MKALKEWATVITALENGDQTVLLRKGGILETASGFKVEDKKFALFPTYEHQDNSSLKSQFYRYLADVREQKPKDGVNKITSYAEVLAEHDVSSMKKIEELSRFHIWSDSYIVERMNWMPQKPMTAMFLKVYQIPSIEIPVLPEYHGCKSWIELNANTGDGSAVLNETDLQQQLSEFRSIVN
;
A
#
# COMPACT_ATOMS: atom_id res chain seq x y z
N MET A 1 9.32 -6.62 -13.60
CA MET A 1 9.40 -5.58 -12.56
C MET A 1 8.83 -6.13 -11.28
N LYS A 2 9.31 -5.67 -10.12
CA LYS A 2 8.73 -6.01 -8.83
C LYS A 2 7.31 -5.46 -8.71
N ALA A 3 6.46 -6.19 -8.00
CA ALA A 3 5.16 -5.72 -7.57
C ALA A 3 4.93 -6.01 -6.10
N LEU A 4 4.32 -5.04 -5.41
CA LEU A 4 3.92 -5.16 -4.02
C LEU A 4 2.44 -5.51 -3.97
N LYS A 5 2.12 -6.63 -3.31
CA LYS A 5 0.74 -7.00 -2.98
C LYS A 5 0.19 -6.06 -1.92
N GLU A 6 -0.94 -5.45 -2.25
CA GLU A 6 -1.67 -4.56 -1.35
C GLU A 6 -3.18 -4.73 -1.56
N TRP A 7 -3.97 -4.38 -0.55
CA TRP A 7 -5.42 -4.45 -0.64
C TRP A 7 -5.93 -3.54 -1.76
N ALA A 8 -6.85 -4.05 -2.59
CA ALA A 8 -7.39 -3.31 -3.72
C ALA A 8 -8.00 -1.96 -3.28
N THR A 9 -8.62 -1.90 -2.09
CA THR A 9 -9.15 -0.66 -1.51
C THR A 9 -8.05 0.37 -1.22
N VAL A 10 -6.90 -0.07 -0.72
CA VAL A 10 -5.75 0.79 -0.45
C VAL A 10 -5.15 1.30 -1.74
N ILE A 11 -5.05 0.45 -2.76
CA ILE A 11 -4.61 0.87 -4.10
C ILE A 11 -5.57 1.90 -4.68
N THR A 12 -6.88 1.72 -4.52
CA THR A 12 -7.87 2.72 -4.93
C THR A 12 -7.64 4.06 -4.21
N ALA A 13 -7.38 4.05 -2.91
CA ALA A 13 -7.07 5.28 -2.17
C ALA A 13 -5.75 5.94 -2.61
N LEU A 14 -4.72 5.13 -2.90
CA LEU A 14 -3.44 5.61 -3.46
C LEU A 14 -3.66 6.26 -4.85
N GLU A 15 -4.49 5.66 -5.69
CA GLU A 15 -4.82 6.15 -7.03
C GLU A 15 -5.66 7.42 -7.03
N ASN A 16 -6.42 7.67 -5.97
CA ASN A 16 -7.20 8.91 -5.77
C ASN A 16 -6.44 9.99 -4.99
N GLY A 17 -5.23 9.69 -4.49
CA GLY A 17 -4.44 10.63 -3.69
C GLY A 17 -4.92 10.81 -2.24
N ASP A 18 -5.91 10.03 -1.80
CA ASP A 18 -6.41 10.00 -0.42
C ASP A 18 -5.46 9.28 0.54
N GLN A 19 -4.54 8.49 0.00
CA GLN A 19 -3.47 7.83 0.73
C GLN A 19 -2.15 8.05 0.01
N THR A 20 -1.10 8.29 0.78
CA THR A 20 0.28 8.42 0.28
C THR A 20 1.28 7.62 1.10
N VAL A 21 0.87 7.11 2.27
CA VAL A 21 1.72 6.27 3.13
C VAL A 21 1.20 4.85 3.17
N LEU A 22 2.07 3.87 2.92
CA LEU A 22 1.83 2.47 3.28
C LEU A 22 2.45 2.18 4.65
N LEU A 23 1.68 1.52 5.51
CA LEU A 23 2.12 1.00 6.80
C LEU A 23 2.23 -0.51 6.69
N ARG A 24 3.45 -1.04 6.73
CA ARG A 24 3.72 -2.47 6.54
C ARG A 24 4.34 -3.05 7.79
N LYS A 25 3.81 -4.22 8.17
CA LYS A 25 4.42 -5.09 9.17
C LYS A 25 4.85 -6.37 8.49
N GLY A 26 6.03 -6.87 8.83
CA GLY A 26 6.54 -8.11 8.26
C GLY A 26 5.51 -9.24 8.37
N GLY A 27 5.26 -9.96 7.27
CA GLY A 27 4.43 -11.16 7.26
C GLY A 27 5.04 -12.30 8.11
N ILE A 28 4.27 -13.38 8.30
CA ILE A 28 4.71 -14.59 9.04
C ILE A 28 5.99 -15.20 8.45
N LEU A 29 6.13 -15.13 7.12
CA LEU A 29 7.27 -15.65 6.37
C LEU A 29 8.34 -14.58 6.09
N GLU A 30 8.08 -13.32 6.43
CA GLU A 30 9.06 -12.25 6.24
C GLU A 30 9.99 -12.21 7.45
N THR A 31 11.27 -12.02 7.13
CA THR A 31 12.47 -12.25 7.97
C THR A 31 12.33 -11.91 9.45
N ALA A 32 13.23 -12.49 10.27
CA ALA A 32 13.35 -12.17 11.69
C ALA A 32 13.38 -10.65 11.99
N SER A 33 13.80 -9.83 11.03
CA SER A 33 13.90 -8.36 11.08
C SER A 33 12.66 -7.55 10.68
N GLY A 34 11.61 -8.10 10.06
CA GLY A 34 10.41 -7.34 9.66
C GLY A 34 10.18 -7.26 8.14
N PHE A 35 9.35 -6.28 7.71
CA PHE A 35 9.08 -6.01 6.28
C PHE A 35 10.31 -5.34 5.66
N LYS A 36 10.64 -5.68 4.41
CA LYS A 36 11.74 -5.05 3.68
C LYS A 36 11.23 -4.53 2.35
N VAL A 37 11.64 -3.31 2.01
CA VAL A 37 11.45 -2.74 0.68
C VAL A 37 12.44 -3.42 -0.27
N GLU A 38 11.93 -4.22 -1.21
CA GLU A 38 12.77 -4.93 -2.17
C GLU A 38 13.15 -4.06 -3.38
N ASP A 39 12.32 -3.07 -3.70
CA ASP A 39 12.52 -2.17 -4.84
C ASP A 39 11.99 -0.77 -4.52
N LYS A 40 12.65 0.26 -5.05
CA LYS A 40 12.21 1.65 -4.92
C LYS A 40 11.07 1.99 -5.88
N LYS A 41 10.94 1.27 -7.00
CA LYS A 41 9.85 1.47 -7.98
C LYS A 41 9.18 0.13 -8.29
N PHE A 42 7.88 0.02 -8.07
CA PHE A 42 7.16 -1.25 -8.18
C PHE A 42 5.70 -1.06 -8.60
N ALA A 43 5.13 -2.08 -9.24
CA ALA A 43 3.71 -2.12 -9.55
C ALA A 43 2.89 -2.41 -8.29
N LEU A 44 1.68 -1.85 -8.23
CA LEU A 44 0.72 -2.15 -7.16
C LEU A 44 -0.14 -3.33 -7.60
N PHE A 45 0.00 -4.47 -6.93
CA PHE A 45 -0.74 -5.70 -7.24
C PHE A 45 -1.95 -5.82 -6.31
N PRO A 46 -3.19 -5.65 -6.80
CA PRO A 46 -4.36 -5.66 -5.96
C PRO A 46 -4.68 -7.06 -5.47
N THR A 47 -4.97 -7.14 -4.17
CA THR A 47 -5.45 -8.33 -3.48
C THR A 47 -6.84 -8.06 -2.94
N TYR A 48 -7.72 -9.04 -3.06
CA TYR A 48 -9.15 -8.86 -2.77
C TYR A 48 -9.60 -9.52 -1.45
N GLU A 49 -8.75 -10.34 -0.85
CA GLU A 49 -9.05 -11.16 0.33
C GLU A 49 -8.92 -10.36 1.63
N HIS A 50 -9.74 -10.72 2.63
CA HIS A 50 -9.68 -10.19 4.00
C HIS A 50 -9.81 -8.67 4.17
N GLN A 51 -10.36 -7.97 3.18
CA GLN A 51 -10.69 -6.55 3.29
C GLN A 51 -12.05 -6.36 3.97
N ASP A 52 -12.08 -5.61 5.06
CA ASP A 52 -13.30 -5.33 5.82
C ASP A 52 -13.44 -3.85 6.20
N ASN A 53 -14.68 -3.38 6.31
CA ASN A 53 -15.00 -2.01 6.70
C ASN A 53 -14.44 -1.67 8.10
N SER A 54 -14.43 -2.62 9.04
CA SER A 54 -13.84 -2.39 10.37
C SER A 54 -12.36 -1.99 10.33
N SER A 55 -11.64 -2.34 9.25
CA SER A 55 -10.25 -1.97 9.05
C SER A 55 -10.06 -0.56 8.50
N LEU A 56 -11.13 0.09 8.04
CA LEU A 56 -11.08 1.35 7.29
C LEU A 56 -11.77 2.46 8.08
N LYS A 57 -11.37 3.70 7.84
CA LYS A 57 -12.16 4.86 8.27
C LYS A 57 -13.46 4.91 7.47
N SER A 58 -14.55 5.32 8.11
CA SER A 58 -15.90 5.23 7.56
C SER A 58 -16.09 5.96 6.23
N GLN A 59 -15.39 7.07 6.01
CA GLN A 59 -15.44 7.82 4.76
C GLN A 59 -14.93 7.04 3.54
N PHE A 60 -14.15 5.97 3.73
CA PHE A 60 -13.57 5.16 2.65
C PHE A 60 -14.32 3.83 2.42
N TYR A 61 -15.43 3.57 3.09
CA TYR A 61 -16.22 2.35 2.88
C TYR A 61 -16.72 2.20 1.45
N ARG A 62 -16.92 3.32 0.73
CA ARG A 62 -17.33 3.28 -0.67
C ARG A 62 -16.26 2.63 -1.55
N TYR A 63 -14.98 2.88 -1.30
CA TYR A 63 -13.89 2.23 -2.04
C TYR A 63 -13.92 0.72 -1.88
N LEU A 64 -14.20 0.20 -0.67
CA LEU A 64 -14.31 -1.24 -0.46
C LEU A 64 -15.50 -1.84 -1.23
N ALA A 65 -16.64 -1.12 -1.28
CA ALA A 65 -17.79 -1.55 -2.07
C ALA A 65 -17.44 -1.61 -3.57
N ASP A 66 -16.80 -0.55 -4.09
CA ASP A 66 -16.43 -0.44 -5.50
C ASP A 66 -15.46 -1.55 -5.92
N VAL A 67 -14.40 -1.83 -5.14
CA VAL A 67 -13.43 -2.87 -5.51
C VAL A 67 -14.00 -4.28 -5.42
N ARG A 68 -15.02 -4.51 -4.58
CA ARG A 68 -15.74 -5.79 -4.52
C ARG A 68 -16.60 -6.00 -5.76
N GLU A 69 -17.29 -4.95 -6.21
CA GLU A 69 -18.09 -4.98 -7.45
C GLU A 69 -17.20 -5.11 -8.70
N GLN A 70 -16.04 -4.47 -8.69
CA GLN A 70 -15.10 -4.42 -9.82
C GLN A 70 -14.04 -5.53 -9.78
N LYS A 71 -14.20 -6.55 -8.92
CA LYS A 71 -13.26 -7.66 -8.82
C LYS A 71 -13.05 -8.31 -10.20
N PRO A 72 -11.81 -8.47 -10.67
CA PRO A 72 -11.51 -9.16 -11.92
C PRO A 72 -12.05 -10.59 -11.94
N LYS A 73 -12.21 -11.14 -13.16
CA LYS A 73 -12.54 -12.56 -13.35
C LYS A 73 -11.43 -13.44 -12.76
N ASP A 74 -11.82 -14.62 -12.31
CA ASP A 74 -10.87 -15.59 -11.76
C ASP A 74 -9.75 -15.90 -12.76
N GLY A 75 -8.52 -15.98 -12.24
CA GLY A 75 -7.31 -16.24 -13.03
C GLY A 75 -6.69 -15.02 -13.71
N VAL A 76 -7.30 -13.83 -13.61
CA VAL A 76 -6.74 -12.58 -14.15
C VAL A 76 -6.72 -11.51 -13.06
N ASN A 77 -5.70 -10.66 -13.07
CA ASN A 77 -5.63 -9.46 -12.27
C ASN A 77 -5.37 -8.23 -13.14
N LYS A 78 -5.65 -7.04 -12.61
CA LYS A 78 -5.45 -5.76 -13.32
C LYS A 78 -4.47 -4.89 -12.56
N ILE A 79 -3.45 -4.41 -13.28
CA ILE A 79 -2.50 -3.42 -12.76
C ILE A 79 -2.84 -2.08 -13.40
N THR A 80 -3.13 -1.10 -12.57
CA THR A 80 -3.57 0.25 -12.96
C THR A 80 -2.65 1.35 -12.43
N SER A 81 -1.67 0.98 -11.61
CA SER A 81 -0.74 1.93 -11.02
C SER A 81 0.60 1.29 -10.63
N TYR A 82 1.62 2.14 -10.53
CA TYR A 82 2.88 1.83 -9.89
C TYR A 82 3.23 2.93 -8.89
N ALA A 83 4.12 2.63 -7.97
CA ALA A 83 4.59 3.56 -6.95
C ALA A 83 6.10 3.65 -6.93
N GLU A 84 6.59 4.80 -6.48
CA GLU A 84 7.99 5.08 -6.16
C GLU A 84 8.12 5.48 -4.69
N VAL A 85 9.05 4.87 -3.96
CA VAL A 85 9.30 5.18 -2.55
C VAL A 85 10.18 6.42 -2.42
N LEU A 86 9.64 7.52 -1.90
CA LEU A 86 10.39 8.77 -1.69
C LEU A 86 11.00 8.88 -0.28
N ALA A 87 10.42 8.19 0.69
CA ALA A 87 10.93 8.07 2.05
C ALA A 87 10.40 6.80 2.71
N GLU A 88 11.19 6.21 3.59
CA GLU A 88 10.79 5.08 4.41
C GLU A 88 11.38 5.24 5.82
N HIS A 89 10.65 4.81 6.83
CA HIS A 89 11.11 4.84 8.22
C HIS A 89 10.46 3.72 9.02
N ASP A 90 11.22 3.09 9.90
CA ASP A 90 10.71 2.14 10.87
C ASP A 90 10.15 2.88 12.09
N VAL A 91 8.87 2.66 12.40
CA VAL A 91 8.15 3.37 13.45
C VAL A 91 7.67 2.39 14.51
N SER A 92 8.19 2.54 15.72
CA SER A 92 7.75 1.76 16.91
C SER A 92 6.90 2.59 17.87
N SER A 93 6.77 3.90 17.65
CA SER A 93 6.01 4.81 18.52
C SER A 93 4.55 4.90 18.06
N MET A 94 3.62 4.54 18.94
CA MET A 94 2.18 4.70 18.66
C MET A 94 1.83 6.16 18.38
N LYS A 95 2.42 7.11 19.12
CA LYS A 95 2.21 8.55 18.90
C LYS A 95 2.56 8.97 17.46
N LYS A 96 3.71 8.52 16.94
CA LYS A 96 4.11 8.82 15.55
C LYS A 96 3.14 8.20 14.54
N ILE A 97 2.66 6.98 14.81
CA ILE A 97 1.67 6.30 13.97
C ILE A 97 0.33 7.05 13.96
N GLU A 98 -0.13 7.55 15.10
CA GLU A 98 -1.35 8.37 15.20
C GLU A 98 -1.21 9.68 14.41
N GLU A 99 -0.04 10.34 14.48
CA GLU A 99 0.27 11.54 13.69
C GLU A 99 0.28 11.25 12.17
N LEU A 100 0.56 10.00 11.76
CA LEU A 100 0.47 9.56 10.36
C LEU A 100 -0.96 9.30 9.86
N SER A 101 -1.98 9.40 10.72
CA SER A 101 -3.36 9.04 10.37
C SER A 101 -3.86 9.73 9.10
N ARG A 102 -3.52 11.00 8.86
CA ARG A 102 -3.98 11.72 7.67
C ARG A 102 -3.45 11.17 6.34
N PHE A 103 -2.41 10.35 6.35
CA PHE A 103 -1.77 9.82 5.13
C PHE A 103 -2.29 8.44 4.72
N HIS A 104 -3.22 7.84 5.48
CA HIS A 104 -3.77 6.51 5.20
C HIS A 104 -5.26 6.37 5.55
N ILE A 105 -5.90 5.38 4.94
CA ILE A 105 -7.33 5.10 5.12
C ILE A 105 -7.67 4.19 6.29
N TRP A 106 -6.66 3.58 6.94
CA TRP A 106 -6.88 2.63 8.02
C TRP A 106 -7.57 3.23 9.23
N SER A 107 -8.49 2.47 9.85
CA SER A 107 -9.11 2.83 11.12
C SER A 107 -8.08 2.79 12.27
N ASP A 108 -8.34 3.57 13.31
CA ASP A 108 -7.47 3.61 14.49
C ASP A 108 -7.39 2.23 15.17
N SER A 109 -8.52 1.51 15.26
CA SER A 109 -8.55 0.16 15.83
C SER A 109 -7.67 -0.82 15.06
N TYR A 110 -7.73 -0.79 13.72
CA TYR A 110 -6.89 -1.63 12.89
C TYR A 110 -5.41 -1.32 13.09
N ILE A 111 -5.05 -0.04 13.11
CA ILE A 111 -3.67 0.37 13.34
C ILE A 111 -3.15 -0.07 14.71
N VAL A 112 -3.95 0.07 15.77
CA VAL A 112 -3.60 -0.42 17.11
C VAL A 112 -3.37 -1.93 17.10
N GLU A 113 -4.28 -2.70 16.49
CA GLU A 113 -4.12 -4.16 16.36
C GLU A 113 -2.84 -4.53 15.62
N ARG A 114 -2.54 -3.85 14.51
CA ARG A 114 -1.33 -4.08 13.71
C ARG A 114 -0.07 -3.69 14.48
N MET A 115 -0.09 -2.62 15.28
CA MET A 115 1.03 -2.24 16.15
C MET A 115 1.26 -3.27 17.26
N ASN A 116 0.19 -3.81 17.85
CA ASN A 116 0.27 -4.84 18.89
C ASN A 116 0.63 -6.24 18.37
N TRP A 117 0.45 -6.51 17.08
CA TRP A 117 0.92 -7.74 16.46
C TRP A 117 2.46 -7.74 16.35
N MET A 118 3.18 -8.66 17.01
CA MET A 118 4.65 -8.64 17.07
C MET A 118 5.20 -7.25 17.49
N PRO A 119 4.89 -6.78 18.71
CA PRO A 119 5.19 -5.40 19.15
C PRO A 119 6.68 -5.08 19.23
N GLN A 120 7.54 -6.11 19.29
CA GLN A 120 8.99 -5.98 19.24
C GLN A 120 9.52 -5.63 17.84
N LYS A 121 8.70 -5.76 16.80
CA LYS A 121 9.06 -5.37 15.43
C LYS A 121 8.43 -4.02 15.08
N PRO A 122 9.18 -3.09 14.45
CA PRO A 122 8.62 -1.81 14.02
C PRO A 122 7.58 -2.01 12.92
N MET A 123 6.76 -0.98 12.72
CA MET A 123 5.96 -0.79 11.51
C MET A 123 6.78 0.00 10.50
N THR A 124 7.00 -0.53 9.31
CA THR A 124 7.66 0.22 8.23
C THR A 124 6.65 1.16 7.59
N ALA A 125 6.88 2.47 7.71
CA ALA A 125 6.10 3.51 7.04
C ALA A 125 6.81 3.94 5.75
N MET A 126 6.12 3.87 4.61
CA MET A 126 6.67 4.23 3.29
C MET A 126 5.84 5.33 2.67
N PHE A 127 6.45 6.48 2.39
CA PHE A 127 5.83 7.55 1.61
C PHE A 127 6.02 7.29 0.11
N LEU A 128 4.92 7.29 -0.62
CA LEU A 128 4.86 6.89 -2.02
C LEU A 128 4.50 8.06 -2.93
N LYS A 129 5.21 8.16 -4.06
CA LYS A 129 4.74 8.85 -5.26
C LYS A 129 4.05 7.85 -6.17
N VAL A 130 2.76 8.01 -6.36
CA VAL A 130 1.92 7.07 -7.12
C VAL A 130 1.70 7.60 -8.53
N TYR A 131 1.73 6.69 -9.50
CA TYR A 131 1.46 6.97 -10.90
C TYR A 131 0.35 6.05 -11.40
N GLN A 132 -0.65 6.64 -12.04
CA GLN A 132 -1.69 5.89 -12.76
C GLN A 132 -1.23 5.56 -14.17
N ILE A 133 -1.56 4.35 -14.63
CA ILE A 133 -1.24 3.84 -15.96
C ILE A 133 -2.50 3.25 -16.60
N PRO A 134 -2.53 3.09 -17.94
CA PRO A 134 -3.54 2.27 -18.59
C PRO A 134 -3.58 0.86 -17.99
N SER A 135 -4.78 0.30 -17.84
CA SER A 135 -4.94 -1.01 -17.20
C SER A 135 -4.22 -2.11 -17.98
N ILE A 136 -3.41 -2.90 -17.27
CA ILE A 136 -2.69 -4.06 -17.80
C ILE A 136 -3.28 -5.31 -17.15
N GLU A 137 -3.79 -6.23 -17.98
CA GLU A 137 -4.24 -7.54 -17.52
C GLU A 137 -3.05 -8.48 -17.34
N ILE A 138 -3.00 -9.12 -16.17
CA ILE A 138 -1.93 -10.05 -15.79
C ILE A 138 -2.57 -11.40 -15.43
N PRO A 139 -2.14 -12.51 -16.03
CA PRO A 139 -2.58 -13.83 -15.60
C PRO A 139 -2.12 -14.09 -14.16
N VAL A 140 -3.02 -14.55 -13.30
CA VAL A 140 -2.69 -14.93 -11.93
C VAL A 140 -2.01 -16.30 -11.97
N LEU A 141 -0.70 -16.31 -11.72
CA LEU A 141 0.09 -17.53 -11.70
C LEU A 141 0.09 -18.17 -10.30
N PRO A 142 0.29 -19.49 -10.19
CA PRO A 142 0.32 -20.18 -8.91
C PRO A 142 1.32 -19.58 -7.89
N GLU A 143 2.47 -19.10 -8.37
CA GLU A 143 3.49 -18.45 -7.55
C GLU A 143 3.07 -17.11 -6.93
N TYR A 144 2.00 -16.50 -7.43
CA TYR A 144 1.45 -15.27 -6.87
C TYR A 144 0.57 -15.53 -5.65
N HIS A 145 0.21 -16.78 -5.36
CA HIS A 145 -0.55 -17.11 -4.15
C HIS A 145 0.33 -17.06 -2.89
N GLY A 146 -0.33 -17.08 -1.73
CA GLY A 146 0.31 -17.13 -0.42
C GLY A 146 0.81 -15.78 0.12
N CYS A 147 1.44 -15.85 1.29
CA CYS A 147 1.68 -14.71 2.17
C CYS A 147 2.91 -13.85 1.83
N LYS A 148 3.54 -14.03 0.65
CA LYS A 148 4.65 -13.17 0.22
C LYS A 148 4.12 -11.81 -0.23
N SER A 149 4.71 -10.73 0.29
CA SER A 149 4.35 -9.36 -0.12
C SER A 149 4.80 -9.02 -1.53
N TRP A 150 5.99 -9.48 -1.92
CA TRP A 150 6.61 -9.14 -3.20
C TRP A 150 6.49 -10.28 -4.20
N ILE A 151 6.19 -9.93 -5.45
CA ILE A 151 6.18 -10.84 -6.60
C ILE A 151 6.92 -10.20 -7.78
N GLU A 152 7.35 -11.04 -8.71
CA GLU A 152 7.87 -10.59 -10.00
C GLU A 152 6.75 -10.59 -11.03
N LEU A 153 6.56 -9.45 -11.70
CA LEU A 153 5.67 -9.34 -12.85
C LEU A 153 6.48 -9.23 -14.14
N ASN A 154 6.17 -10.10 -15.10
CA ASN A 154 6.64 -9.98 -16.48
C ASN A 154 5.76 -8.99 -17.26
N ALA A 155 5.71 -7.74 -16.78
CA ALA A 155 4.94 -6.66 -17.38
C ALA A 155 5.76 -5.37 -17.43
N ASN A 156 5.51 -4.57 -18.46
CA ASN A 156 6.01 -3.21 -18.58
C ASN A 156 4.85 -2.25 -18.33
N THR A 157 4.94 -1.44 -17.27
CA THR A 157 3.89 -0.49 -16.90
C THR A 157 3.80 0.73 -17.82
N GLY A 158 4.80 0.93 -18.69
CA GLY A 158 4.91 2.15 -19.49
C GLY A 158 5.08 3.41 -18.63
N ASP A 159 4.83 4.56 -19.24
CA ASP A 159 4.82 5.85 -18.54
C ASP A 159 3.45 6.11 -17.91
N GLY A 160 3.44 6.48 -16.63
CA GLY A 160 2.23 6.83 -15.89
C GLY A 160 2.12 8.32 -15.61
N SER A 161 0.90 8.77 -15.30
CA SER A 161 0.63 10.13 -14.83
C SER A 161 0.70 10.16 -13.30
N ALA A 162 1.44 11.11 -12.74
CA ALA A 162 1.51 11.26 -11.28
C ALA A 162 0.14 11.63 -10.71
N VAL A 163 -0.28 10.96 -9.63
CA VAL A 163 -1.57 11.18 -8.98
C VAL A 163 -1.61 12.55 -8.29
N LEU A 164 -0.54 12.88 -7.56
CA LEU A 164 -0.38 14.20 -6.95
C LEU A 164 0.49 15.10 -7.83
N ASN A 165 0.15 16.39 -7.89
CA ASN A 165 1.06 17.38 -8.45
C ASN A 165 2.29 17.56 -7.55
N GLU A 166 3.35 18.14 -8.10
CA GLU A 166 4.64 18.24 -7.40
C GLU A 166 4.55 19.10 -6.12
N THR A 167 3.70 20.11 -6.08
CA THR A 167 3.57 20.99 -4.90
C THR A 167 2.94 20.23 -3.73
N ASP A 168 1.82 19.56 -3.96
CA ASP A 168 1.11 18.78 -2.93
C ASP A 168 1.97 17.60 -2.46
N LEU A 169 2.67 16.94 -3.38
CA LEU A 169 3.58 15.85 -3.08
C LEU A 169 4.71 16.30 -2.14
N GLN A 170 5.39 17.41 -2.45
CA GLN A 170 6.49 17.92 -1.63
C GLN A 170 6.01 18.39 -0.26
N GLN A 171 4.84 19.03 -0.19
CA GLN A 171 4.23 19.42 1.08
C GLN A 171 3.96 18.19 1.97
N GLN A 172 3.28 17.17 1.42
CA GLN A 172 2.98 15.95 2.16
C GLN A 172 4.23 15.17 2.58
N LEU A 173 5.25 15.09 1.71
CA LEU A 173 6.52 14.44 2.01
C LEU A 173 7.28 15.16 3.14
N SER A 174 7.29 16.49 3.13
CA SER A 174 7.92 17.28 4.19
C SER A 174 7.26 17.04 5.53
N GLU A 175 5.93 16.99 5.56
CA GLU A 175 5.17 16.72 6.78
C GLU A 175 5.39 15.29 7.28
N PHE A 176 5.34 14.29 6.38
CA PHE A 176 5.68 12.92 6.71
C PHE A 176 7.05 12.83 7.39
N ARG A 177 8.08 13.47 6.79
CA ARG A 177 9.44 13.52 7.36
C ARG A 177 9.47 14.18 8.73
N SER A 178 8.69 15.23 8.96
CA SER A 178 8.63 15.90 10.27
C SER A 178 8.07 15.01 11.38
N ILE A 179 7.22 14.04 11.04
CA ILE A 179 6.62 13.09 11.99
C ILE A 179 7.57 11.92 12.25
N VAL A 180 8.17 11.34 11.20
CA VAL A 180 8.94 10.10 11.35
C VAL A 180 10.38 10.31 11.81
N ASN A 181 10.97 11.47 11.53
CA ASN A 181 12.35 11.80 11.94
C ASN A 181 12.50 12.11 13.44
#